data_AF-A0A1F5DGF1-F1
#
_entry.id   AF-A0A1F5DGF1-F1
#
_cell.length_a   1.000
_cell.length_b   1.000
_cell.length_c   1.000
_cell.angle_alpha   90.00
_cell.angle_beta   90.00
_cell.angle_gamma   90.00
#
_symmetry.space_group_name_H-M   'P 1'
#
loop_
_entity.id
_entity.type
_entity.pdbx_description
1 polymer ?
#
loop_
_entity_poly.entity_id
_entity_poly.type
_entity_poly.pdbx_seq_one_letter_code
_entity_poly.pdbx_strand_id
1 'polypeptide(L)'
;MLFACGLGGALLGFGGGYLVGRETSPRIGYMHTQKLCQSCGANIDASSRYCQYCGKDQVIYSVANNRGAIEILKERYAKGEITTEEFHKMKKEII
;
A
#
# COMPACT_ATOMS: atom_id res chain seq x y z
N MET A 1 14.86 14.23 71.69
CA MET A 1 14.37 12.86 71.45
C MET A 1 13.49 12.87 70.22
N LEU A 2 13.81 11.99 69.27
CA LEU A 2 12.97 11.42 68.19
C LEU A 2 12.18 12.37 67.28
N PHE A 3 12.61 12.58 66.02
CA PHE A 3 12.46 11.72 64.83
C PHE A 3 11.05 11.69 64.23
N ALA A 4 10.96 12.32 63.04
CA ALA A 4 10.30 11.87 61.82
C ALA A 4 8.78 11.60 61.82
N CYS A 5 8.04 12.43 61.06
CA CYS A 5 7.31 12.00 59.84
C CYS A 5 6.48 13.17 59.31
N GLY A 6 7.11 14.03 58.50
CA GLY A 6 6.41 15.00 57.67
C GLY A 6 6.82 14.78 56.22
N LEU A 7 6.17 13.81 55.57
CA LEU A 7 6.23 13.59 54.12
C LEU A 7 5.70 14.83 53.41
N GLY A 8 6.59 15.69 52.92
CA GLY A 8 6.20 16.90 52.21
C GLY A 8 7.41 17.65 51.69
N GLY A 9 8.08 17.10 50.66
CA GLY A 9 9.25 17.76 50.08
C GLY A 9 9.66 17.17 48.75
N ALA A 10 9.32 17.90 47.68
CA ALA A 10 9.90 17.85 46.34
C ALA A 10 9.96 16.47 45.65
N LEU A 11 8.87 16.09 44.98
CA LEU A 11 9.02 15.32 43.75
C LEU A 11 9.81 16.18 42.77
N LEU A 12 11.07 15.84 42.58
CA LEU A 12 11.92 16.26 41.47
C LEU A 12 11.24 15.83 40.17
N GLY A 13 10.34 16.67 39.68
CA GLY A 13 9.77 16.55 38.35
C GLY A 13 10.81 16.96 37.32
N PHE A 14 11.64 16.01 36.90
CA PHE A 14 12.33 16.09 35.61
C PHE A 14 11.29 15.90 34.50
N GLY A 15 10.47 16.92 34.30
CA GLY A 15 9.53 17.01 33.19
C GLY A 15 10.30 17.29 31.91
N GLY A 16 10.65 16.22 31.20
CA GLY A 16 11.27 16.27 29.89
C GLY A 16 10.40 16.96 28.84
N GLY A 17 11.06 17.58 27.87
CA GLY A 17 10.43 18.16 26.70
C GLY A 17 11.44 18.27 25.58
N TYR A 18 11.85 17.13 25.00
CA TYR A 18 12.53 17.11 23.72
C TYR A 18 11.56 17.69 22.69
N LEU A 19 11.87 18.86 22.13
CA LEU A 19 11.12 19.45 21.02
C LEU A 19 11.31 18.55 19.79
N VAL A 20 10.47 17.52 19.70
CA VAL A 20 10.32 16.66 18.53
C VAL A 20 9.80 17.52 17.39
N GLY A 21 10.50 17.43 16.25
CA GLY A 21 10.28 18.23 15.06
C GLY A 21 8.85 18.19 14.54
N ARG A 22 8.36 19.34 14.10
CA ARG A 22 7.14 19.42 13.29
C ARG A 22 7.51 19.15 11.84
N GLU A 23 7.54 17.88 11.47
CA GLU A 23 7.48 17.46 10.07
C GLU A 23 6.03 17.64 9.57
N THR A 24 5.70 18.83 9.07
CA THR A 24 4.46 18.99 8.30
C THR A 24 4.70 18.44 6.90
N SER A 25 4.58 17.12 6.76
CA SER A 25 4.58 16.40 5.48
C SER A 25 3.33 16.80 4.66
N PRO A 26 3.43 16.90 3.31
CA PRO A 26 2.53 17.71 2.49
C PRO A 26 1.14 17.08 2.34
N ARG A 27 0.13 17.95 2.22
CA ARG A 27 -1.24 17.55 1.87
C ARG A 27 -1.29 17.13 0.40
N ILE A 28 -1.00 15.87 0.11
CA ILE A 28 -1.31 15.25 -1.19
C ILE A 28 -2.81 14.95 -1.21
N GLY A 29 -3.57 15.78 -1.92
CA GLY A 29 -4.98 15.48 -2.21
C GLY A 29 -5.08 14.35 -3.23
N TYR A 30 -5.16 13.11 -2.76
CA TYR A 30 -5.49 11.97 -3.62
C TYR A 30 -6.95 12.10 -4.06
N MET A 31 -7.19 12.30 -5.36
CA MET A 31 -8.51 12.04 -5.94
C MET A 31 -8.77 10.54 -5.85
N HIS A 32 -9.50 10.13 -4.81
CA HIS A 32 -9.91 8.74 -4.67
C HIS A 32 -10.91 8.38 -5.76
N THR A 33 -10.44 7.69 -6.79
CA THR A 33 -11.32 6.95 -7.68
C THR A 33 -12.08 5.92 -6.84
N GLN A 34 -13.40 5.94 -6.86
CA GLN A 34 -14.22 4.96 -6.13
C GLN A 34 -14.35 3.69 -6.98
N LYS A 35 -14.32 2.51 -6.36
CA LYS A 35 -14.59 1.22 -7.01
C LYS A 35 -15.70 0.47 -6.27
N LEU A 36 -16.37 -0.45 -6.95
CA LEU A 36 -17.37 -1.32 -6.32
C LEU A 36 -16.70 -2.59 -5.82
N CYS A 37 -17.11 -3.04 -4.64
CA CYS A 37 -16.68 -4.32 -4.10
C CYS A 37 -17.22 -5.45 -4.96
N GLN A 38 -16.33 -6.30 -5.47
CA GLN A 38 -16.69 -7.44 -6.32
C GLN A 38 -17.47 -8.54 -5.59
N SER A 39 -17.50 -8.51 -4.25
CA SER A 39 -18.13 -9.56 -3.45
C SER A 39 -19.45 -9.16 -2.79
N CYS A 40 -19.65 -7.88 -2.49
CA CYS A 40 -20.88 -7.40 -1.84
C CYS A 40 -21.53 -6.20 -2.54
N GLY A 41 -20.89 -5.60 -3.54
CA GLY A 41 -21.40 -4.43 -4.26
C GLY A 41 -21.28 -3.10 -3.51
N ALA A 42 -20.69 -3.07 -2.31
CA ALA A 42 -20.50 -1.83 -1.57
C ALA A 42 -19.50 -0.90 -2.28
N ASN A 43 -19.74 0.40 -2.21
CA ASN A 43 -18.82 1.41 -2.72
C ASN A 43 -17.61 1.51 -1.78
N ILE A 44 -16.41 1.31 -2.33
CA ILE A 44 -15.16 1.29 -1.60
C ILE A 44 -14.13 2.18 -2.31
N ASP A 45 -13.17 2.66 -1.54
CA ASP A 45 -12.08 3.45 -2.08
C ASP A 45 -11.16 2.61 -2.97
N ALA A 46 -10.71 3.11 -4.13
CA ALA A 46 -9.75 2.38 -4.96
C ALA A 46 -8.42 2.13 -4.22
N SER A 47 -8.04 3.00 -3.28
CA SER A 47 -6.86 2.82 -2.45
C SER A 47 -7.04 1.71 -1.40
N SER A 48 -8.28 1.37 -1.06
CA SER A 48 -8.57 0.30 -0.09
C SER A 48 -8.30 -1.08 -0.70
N ARG A 49 -7.39 -1.84 -0.07
CA ARG A 49 -7.11 -3.23 -0.44
C ARG A 49 -8.17 -4.22 -0.01
N TYR A 50 -8.98 -3.87 0.99
CA TYR A 50 -10.03 -4.73 1.52
C TYR A 50 -11.34 -3.95 1.59
N CYS A 51 -12.44 -4.66 1.44
CA CYS A 51 -13.76 -4.07 1.63
C CYS A 51 -14.02 -3.87 3.13
N GLN A 52 -14.29 -2.63 3.55
CA GLN A 52 -14.62 -2.32 4.94
C GLN A 52 -15.99 -2.88 5.37
N TYR A 53 -16.83 -3.28 4.41
CA TYR A 53 -18.17 -3.82 4.67
C TYR A 53 -18.21 -5.35 4.75
N CYS A 54 -17.44 -6.06 3.92
CA CYS A 54 -17.45 -7.53 3.87
C CYS A 54 -16.13 -8.20 4.27
N GLY A 55 -15.05 -7.44 4.44
CA GLY A 55 -13.74 -7.93 4.85
C GLY A 55 -12.94 -8.67 3.76
N LYS A 56 -13.49 -8.83 2.55
CA LYS A 56 -12.79 -9.49 1.44
C LYS A 56 -11.78 -8.57 0.79
N ASP A 57 -10.67 -9.15 0.32
CA ASP A 57 -9.65 -8.43 -0.42
C ASP A 57 -10.19 -8.00 -1.80
N GLN A 58 -9.72 -6.85 -2.24
CA GLN A 58 -10.15 -6.12 -3.44
C GLN A 58 -8.89 -5.70 -4.19
N VAL A 59 -8.07 -6.69 -4.56
CA VAL A 59 -6.85 -6.50 -5.33
C VAL A 59 -7.22 -5.85 -6.65
N ILE A 60 -6.92 -4.56 -6.81
CA ILE A 60 -7.02 -3.93 -8.13
C ILE A 60 -5.83 -4.45 -8.91
N TYR A 61 -6.06 -5.49 -9.71
CA TYR A 61 -5.16 -5.76 -10.82
C TYR A 61 -5.31 -4.56 -11.75
N SER A 62 -4.36 -3.63 -11.69
CA SER A 62 -4.28 -2.52 -12.61
C SER A 62 -4.18 -3.11 -14.01
N VAL A 63 -5.32 -3.24 -14.70
CA VAL A 63 -5.40 -3.60 -16.13
C VAL A 63 -5.00 -2.36 -16.94
N ALA A 64 -3.82 -1.84 -16.65
CA ALA A 64 -3.07 -1.04 -17.57
C ALA A 64 -1.82 -1.88 -17.86
N ASN A 65 -1.89 -2.69 -18.91
CA ASN A 65 -1.10 -2.50 -20.12
C ASN A 65 -0.85 -3.85 -20.82
N ASN A 66 -1.07 -3.90 -22.13
CA ASN A 66 -0.54 -4.95 -23.02
C ASN A 66 0.99 -5.20 -22.85
N ARG A 67 1.71 -4.32 -22.13
CA ARG A 67 3.10 -4.52 -21.70
C ARG A 67 3.30 -5.79 -20.86
N GLY A 68 2.34 -6.17 -20.00
CA GLY A 68 2.43 -7.40 -19.22
C GLY A 68 2.41 -8.66 -20.09
N ALA A 69 1.63 -8.65 -21.18
CA ALA A 69 1.59 -9.76 -22.12
C ALA A 69 2.92 -9.91 -22.89
N ILE A 70 3.55 -8.80 -23.29
CA ILE A 70 4.87 -8.84 -23.96
C ILE A 70 5.97 -9.32 -23.00
N GLU A 71 5.88 -8.96 -21.72
CA GLU A 71 6.85 -9.39 -20.69
C GLU A 71 6.78 -10.90 -20.44
N ILE A 72 5.57 -11.45 -20.33
CA ILE A 72 5.34 -12.89 -20.20
C ILE A 72 5.87 -13.65 -21.44
N LEU A 73 5.67 -13.11 -22.65
CA LEU A 73 6.19 -13.72 -23.88
C LEU A 73 7.72 -13.74 -23.92
N LYS A 74 8.39 -12.67 -23.47
CA LYS A 74 9.86 -12.62 -23.39
C LYS A 74 10.42 -13.66 -22.42
N GLU A 75 9.74 -13.88 -21.30
CA GLU A 75 10.16 -14.88 -20.31
C GLU A 75 10.11 -16.30 -20.88
N ARG A 76 9.03 -16.67 -21.59
CA ARG A 76 8.91 -17.99 -22.25
C ARG A 76 9.97 -18.20 -23.34
N TYR A 77 10.30 -17.13 -24.07
CA TYR A 77 11.39 -17.18 -25.06
C TYR A 77 12.75 -17.41 -24.39
N ALA A 78 13.05 -16.73 -23.29
CA ALA A 78 14.28 -16.93 -22.52
C ALA A 78 14.39 -18.33 -21.90
N LYS A 79 13.25 -18.96 -21.58
CA LYS A 79 13.17 -20.36 -21.12
C LYS A 79 13.27 -21.39 -22.26
N GLY A 80 13.19 -20.96 -23.52
CA GLY A 80 13.19 -21.83 -24.69
C GLY A 80 11.89 -22.61 -24.88
N GLU A 81 10.79 -22.22 -24.21
CA GLU A 81 9.48 -22.85 -24.35
C GLU A 81 8.78 -22.49 -25.67
N ILE A 82 9.24 -21.40 -26.31
CA ILE A 82 8.75 -20.92 -27.60
C ILE A 82 9.92 -20.54 -28.50
N THR A 83 9.76 -20.74 -29.81
CA THR A 83 10.76 -20.35 -30.80
C THR A 83 10.72 -18.85 -31.09
N THR A 84 11.77 -18.34 -31.73
CA THR A 84 11.84 -16.95 -32.19
C THR A 84 10.66 -16.57 -33.09
N GLU A 85 10.23 -17.47 -33.97
CA GLU A 85 9.14 -17.25 -34.93
C GLU A 85 7.80 -17.06 -34.20
N GLU A 86 7.52 -17.93 -33.24
CA GLU A 86 6.30 -17.89 -32.42
C GLU A 86 6.26 -16.63 -31.55
N PHE A 87 7.40 -16.21 -30.99
CA PHE A 87 7.50 -14.95 -30.26
C PHE A 87 7.17 -13.73 -31.14
N HIS A 88 7.69 -13.68 -32.38
CA HIS A 88 7.47 -12.57 -33.30
C HIS A 88 6.01 -12.49 -33.76
N LYS A 89 5.37 -13.64 -33.99
CA LYS A 89 3.96 -13.74 -34.39
C LYS A 89 3.03 -13.24 -33.28
N MET A 90 3.21 -13.73 -32.06
CA MET A 90 2.40 -13.31 -30.90
C MET A 90 2.62 -11.83 -30.54
N LYS A 91 3.86 -11.34 -30.67
CA LYS A 91 4.16 -9.91 -30.45
C LYS A 91 3.45 -9.00 -31.46
N LYS A 92 3.31 -9.43 -32.72
CA LYS A 92 2.63 -8.67 -33.78
C LYS A 92 1.12 -8.63 -33.58
N GLU A 93 0.53 -9.65 -32.97
CA GLU A 93 -0.92 -9.67 -32.67
C GLU A 93 -1.30 -8.74 -31.51
N ILE A 94 -0.31 -8.34 -30.70
CA ILE A 94 -0.49 -7.46 -29.53
C ILE A 94 -0.26 -5.97 -29.87
N ILE A 95 0.43 -5.67 -30.98
CA ILE A 95 0.89 -4.32 -31.37
C ILE A 95 0.22 -3.87 -32.66
#